data_AF-A0A7S2XN16-F1
#
_entry.id   AF-A0A7S2XN16-F1
#
_cell.length_a   1.000
_cell.length_b   1.000
_cell.length_c   1.000
_cell.angle_alpha   90.00
_cell.angle_beta   90.00
_cell.angle_gamma   90.00
#
_symmetry.space_group_name_H-M   'P 1'
#
loop_
_entity.id
_entity.type
_entity.pdbx_description
1 polymer ?
#
loop_
_entity_poly.entity_id
_entity_poly.type
_entity_poly.pdbx_seq_one_letter_code
_entity_poly.pdbx_strand_id
1 'polypeptide(L)'
;MVSVIWRPSIPVSIDGLPLTNRVSDFAWTFPYERLPSDKRVAFFLRPEMVLILVVLYLRSKDSLKQVAKILDIGKSSGFRWAVAVHNLGLAVFSAVVVFHTWPIVIGHYLEKGFDAVYCDADGSLWGEAGLGAWATIFYISKYYEFLDTWVLIFKGKKPSFLQIYHHTGVVLTMWGGVTSQASWLLVVVLLNSLIHTLMYTYFFVKTLYPTMHIPYARYLTTAQIVQFLTGIIGTLHIQVRGESCASYPSRLMLGIIQTYGVGLLVLFSAFAAKKYKTK
;
A
#
# COMPACT_ATOMS: atom_id res chain seq x y z
N MET A 1 3.61 -20.04 25.70
CA MET A 1 4.82 -19.90 24.86
C MET A 1 4.57 -18.68 23.98
N VAL A 2 5.08 -17.51 24.34
CA VAL A 2 4.94 -16.31 23.50
C VAL A 2 5.82 -16.55 22.29
N SER A 3 5.20 -16.83 21.13
CA SER A 3 5.94 -16.93 19.87
C SER A 3 6.70 -15.63 19.68
N VAL A 4 8.03 -15.69 19.55
CA VAL A 4 8.85 -14.52 19.23
C VAL A 4 8.38 -14.00 17.88
N ILE A 5 7.60 -12.93 17.89
CA ILE A 5 7.16 -12.28 16.66
C ILE A 5 8.40 -11.65 16.04
N TRP A 6 8.89 -12.23 14.94
CA TRP A 6 10.01 -11.64 14.21
C TRP A 6 9.61 -10.27 13.65
N ARG A 7 10.46 -9.27 13.89
CA ARG A 7 10.27 -7.90 13.39
C ARG A 7 11.53 -7.42 12.66
N PRO A 8 11.41 -6.86 11.46
CA PRO A 8 12.54 -6.28 10.76
C PRO A 8 13.01 -5.00 11.47
N SER A 9 14.32 -4.79 11.56
CA SER A 9 14.90 -3.55 12.07
C SER A 9 15.07 -2.56 10.92
N ILE A 10 14.00 -1.83 10.61
CA ILE A 10 13.98 -0.80 9.56
C ILE A 10 13.46 0.49 10.18
N PRO A 11 14.34 1.29 10.81
CA PRO A 11 13.94 2.56 11.38
C PRO A 11 13.58 3.56 10.27
N VAL A 12 12.56 4.37 10.51
CA VAL A 12 12.19 5.47 9.61
C VAL A 12 13.13 6.66 9.76
N SER A 13 13.77 6.80 10.92
CA SER A 13 14.69 7.89 11.26
C SER A 13 15.79 7.38 12.20
N ILE A 14 16.94 8.05 12.22
CA ILE A 14 18.08 7.67 13.08
C ILE A 14 17.79 7.80 14.58
N ASP A 15 16.83 8.66 14.94
CA ASP A 15 16.46 8.94 16.33
C ASP A 15 15.13 8.30 16.74
N GLY A 16 14.51 7.52 15.85
CA GLY A 16 13.24 6.84 16.11
C GLY A 16 12.01 7.76 16.14
N LEU A 17 12.18 9.06 15.97
CA LEU A 17 11.08 10.04 15.98
C LEU A 17 10.53 10.30 14.56
N PRO A 18 9.30 10.80 14.39
CA PRO A 18 8.77 11.09 13.06
C PRO A 18 9.66 12.06 12.27
N LEU A 19 9.78 11.82 10.96
CA LEU A 19 10.46 12.74 10.03
C LEU A 19 9.60 13.98 9.78
N THR A 20 8.28 13.87 9.87
CA THR A 20 7.36 15.00 9.66
C THR A 20 6.56 15.29 10.93
N ASN A 21 6.91 16.38 11.61
CA ASN A 21 6.24 16.86 12.82
C ASN A 21 5.45 18.16 12.59
N ARG A 22 5.69 18.83 11.45
CA ARG A 22 4.95 20.01 10.96
C ARG A 22 4.51 19.77 9.52
N VAL A 23 3.48 20.49 9.07
CA VAL A 23 3.02 20.40 7.67
C VAL A 23 4.10 20.82 6.68
N SER A 24 4.91 21.81 7.04
CA SER A 24 6.03 22.27 6.22
C SER A 24 7.07 21.18 5.93
N ASP A 25 7.18 20.19 6.82
CA ASP A 25 8.16 19.10 6.68
C ASP A 25 7.79 18.20 5.49
N PHE A 26 6.53 18.17 5.04
CA PHE A 26 6.14 17.44 3.82
C PHE A 26 6.65 18.08 2.52
N ALA A 27 7.18 19.31 2.57
CA ALA A 27 7.54 20.04 1.37
C ALA A 27 8.91 20.73 1.46
N TRP A 28 9.08 21.73 2.34
CA TRP A 28 10.26 22.60 2.33
C TRP A 28 11.15 22.49 3.57
N THR A 29 10.68 21.92 4.68
CA THR A 29 11.49 21.73 5.91
C THR A 29 11.76 20.26 6.24
N PHE A 30 11.80 19.40 5.22
CA PHE A 30 12.05 17.97 5.42
C PHE A 30 13.43 17.73 6.09
N PRO A 31 13.53 17.00 7.21
CA PRO A 31 14.77 16.83 7.96
C PRO A 31 15.65 15.72 7.36
N TYR A 32 16.38 16.03 6.29
CA TYR A 32 17.23 15.09 5.58
C TYR A 32 18.33 14.48 6.45
N GLU A 33 18.81 15.22 7.44
CA GLU A 33 19.81 14.79 8.41
C GLU A 33 19.33 13.67 9.34
N ARG A 34 18.01 13.48 9.46
CA ARG A 34 17.39 12.45 10.30
C ARG A 34 17.03 11.19 9.53
N LEU A 35 17.27 11.15 8.21
CA LEU A 35 17.02 9.97 7.37
C LEU A 35 17.81 8.75 7.85
N PRO A 36 17.26 7.53 7.71
CA PRO A 36 17.86 6.32 8.26
C PRO A 36 19.17 5.99 7.56
N SER A 37 20.06 5.27 8.27
CA SER A 37 21.39 4.91 7.75
C SER A 37 21.34 3.99 6.53
N ASP A 38 20.28 3.20 6.38
CA ASP A 38 20.04 2.44 5.15
C ASP A 38 19.69 3.39 3.99
N LYS A 39 20.67 3.57 3.09
CA LYS A 39 20.54 4.47 1.93
C LYS A 39 19.38 4.10 1.00
N ARG A 40 18.98 2.84 0.94
CA ARG A 40 17.87 2.38 0.08
C ARG A 40 16.55 2.82 0.67
N VAL A 41 16.38 2.68 1.98
CA VAL A 41 15.17 3.15 2.69
C VAL A 41 15.12 4.68 2.65
N ALA A 42 16.23 5.35 2.96
CA ALA A 42 16.34 6.80 2.92
C ALA A 42 16.01 7.38 1.53
N PHE A 43 16.38 6.68 0.45
CA PHE A 43 16.05 7.09 -0.92
C PHE A 43 14.53 7.19 -1.13
N PHE A 44 13.75 6.21 -0.67
CA PHE A 44 12.29 6.23 -0.83
C PHE A 44 11.60 7.21 0.12
N LEU A 45 12.20 7.55 1.26
CA LEU A 45 11.60 8.50 2.21
C LEU A 45 11.78 9.97 1.80
N ARG A 46 12.65 10.27 0.84
CA ARG A 46 12.91 11.63 0.34
C ARG A 46 11.73 12.17 -0.49
N PRO A 47 11.14 13.33 -0.15
CA PRO A 47 9.97 13.88 -0.86
C PRO A 47 10.21 14.07 -2.36
N GLU A 48 11.39 14.56 -2.74
CA GLU A 48 11.78 14.77 -4.12
C GLU A 48 11.81 13.45 -4.91
N MET A 49 12.29 12.38 -4.30
CA MET A 49 12.35 11.07 -4.95
C MET A 49 10.97 10.46 -5.12
N VAL A 50 10.08 10.62 -4.14
CA VAL A 50 8.67 10.21 -4.27
C VAL A 50 8.02 10.88 -5.48
N LEU A 51 8.15 12.20 -5.59
CA LEU A 51 7.56 12.96 -6.69
C LEU A 51 8.19 12.61 -8.04
N ILE A 52 9.52 12.48 -8.12
CA ILE A 52 10.23 12.09 -9.33
C ILE A 52 9.76 10.71 -9.80
N LEU A 53 9.70 9.71 -8.92
CA LEU A 53 9.27 8.36 -9.27
C LEU A 53 7.81 8.31 -9.74
N VAL A 54 6.92 9.08 -9.10
CA VAL A 54 5.51 9.19 -9.54
C VAL A 54 5.42 9.84 -10.92
N VAL A 55 6.18 10.93 -11.17
CA VAL A 55 6.20 11.59 -12.48
C VAL A 55 6.77 10.66 -13.55
N LEU A 56 7.87 9.96 -13.26
CA LEU A 56 8.45 8.97 -14.16
C LEU A 56 7.46 7.85 -14.48
N TYR A 57 6.76 7.32 -13.46
CA TYR A 57 5.70 6.35 -13.67
C TYR A 57 4.60 6.88 -14.60
N LEU A 58 4.09 8.09 -14.36
CA LEU A 58 3.05 8.69 -15.18
C LEU A 58 3.50 8.98 -16.62
N ARG A 59 4.76 9.40 -16.81
CA ARG A 59 5.33 9.72 -18.14
C ARG A 59 5.76 8.47 -18.91
N SER A 60 6.15 7.40 -18.22
CA SER A 60 6.64 6.17 -18.84
C SER A 60 5.62 5.49 -19.77
N LYS A 61 4.33 5.71 -19.56
CA LYS A 61 3.25 4.97 -20.24
C LYS A 61 3.30 5.09 -21.76
N ASP A 62 3.54 6.28 -22.30
CA ASP A 62 3.53 6.51 -23.76
C ASP A 62 4.76 5.88 -24.42
N SER A 63 5.94 6.06 -23.81
CA SER A 63 7.18 5.43 -24.25
C SER A 63 7.09 3.90 -24.19
N LEU A 64 6.57 3.36 -23.09
CA LEU A 64 6.39 1.91 -22.94
C LEU A 64 5.38 1.33 -23.93
N LYS A 65 4.35 2.10 -24.31
CA LYS A 65 3.40 1.67 -25.35
C LYS A 65 4.09 1.55 -26.71
N GLN A 66 4.99 2.47 -27.05
CA GLN A 66 5.78 2.39 -28.29
C GLN A 66 6.71 1.18 -28.26
N VAL A 67 7.44 0.99 -27.15
CA VAL A 67 8.34 -0.16 -26.96
C VAL A 67 7.57 -1.48 -27.03
N ALA A 68 6.41 -1.59 -26.37
CA ALA A 68 5.57 -2.77 -26.40
C ALA A 68 5.10 -3.13 -27.82
N LYS A 69 4.79 -2.12 -28.65
CA LYS A 69 4.41 -2.33 -30.06
C LYS A 69 5.57 -2.84 -30.91
N ILE A 70 6.80 -2.40 -30.64
CA ILE A 70 8.00 -2.81 -31.37
C ILE A 70 8.40 -4.24 -30.99
N LEU A 71 8.41 -4.55 -29.69
CA LEU A 71 8.87 -5.85 -29.19
C LEU A 71 7.83 -6.97 -29.40
N ASP A 72 6.52 -6.65 -29.37
CA ASP A 72 5.38 -7.58 -29.45
C ASP A 72 5.49 -8.85 -28.58
N ILE A 73 6.25 -8.79 -27.48
CA ILE A 73 6.48 -9.93 -26.58
C ILE A 73 5.26 -10.32 -25.73
N GLY A 74 4.19 -9.52 -25.75
CA GLY A 74 3.03 -9.64 -24.88
C GLY A 74 2.29 -10.97 -24.96
N LYS A 75 2.45 -11.70 -26.08
CA LYS A 75 1.86 -13.03 -26.32
C LYS A 75 2.85 -14.18 -26.12
N SER A 76 4.13 -13.89 -25.90
CA SER A 76 5.17 -14.91 -25.78
C SER A 76 4.99 -15.74 -24.50
N SER A 77 5.40 -17.02 -24.56
CA SER A 77 5.38 -17.90 -23.39
C SER A 77 6.32 -17.39 -22.29
N GLY A 78 7.49 -16.85 -22.67
CA GLY A 78 8.45 -16.27 -21.73
C GLY A 78 7.86 -15.10 -20.95
N PHE A 79 7.20 -14.15 -21.63
CA PHE A 79 6.53 -13.04 -20.97
C PHE A 79 5.40 -13.51 -20.05
N ARG A 80 4.61 -14.51 -20.47
CA ARG A 80 3.58 -15.12 -19.61
C ARG A 80 4.16 -15.68 -18.32
N TRP A 81 5.27 -16.41 -18.38
CA TRP A 81 5.97 -16.94 -17.20
C TRP A 81 6.54 -15.83 -16.32
N ALA A 82 7.14 -14.80 -16.91
CA ALA A 82 7.61 -13.64 -16.16
C ALA A 82 6.48 -12.96 -15.38
N VAL A 83 5.31 -12.78 -16.00
CA VAL A 83 4.11 -12.24 -15.34
C VAL A 83 3.57 -13.20 -14.27
N ALA A 84 3.66 -14.52 -14.47
CA ALA A 84 3.26 -15.49 -13.46
C ALA A 84 4.16 -15.40 -12.22
N VAL A 85 5.49 -15.39 -12.40
CA VAL A 85 6.47 -15.22 -11.32
C VAL A 85 6.27 -13.88 -10.59
N HIS A 86 6.03 -12.80 -11.33
CA HIS A 86 5.72 -11.49 -10.77
C HIS A 86 4.49 -11.52 -9.85
N ASN A 87 3.36 -12.07 -10.32
CA ASN A 87 2.14 -12.19 -9.53
C ASN A 87 2.34 -13.11 -8.31
N LEU A 88 3.04 -14.24 -8.48
CA LEU A 88 3.32 -15.16 -7.38
C LEU A 88 4.21 -14.50 -6.31
N GLY A 89 5.24 -13.76 -6.73
CA GLY A 89 6.11 -13.01 -5.83
C GLY A 89 5.35 -11.99 -5.00
N LEU A 90 4.44 -11.22 -5.61
CA LEU A 90 3.59 -10.27 -4.90
C LEU A 90 2.57 -10.94 -3.97
N ALA A 91 2.02 -12.09 -4.36
CA ALA A 91 1.14 -12.88 -3.50
C ALA A 91 1.89 -13.39 -2.26
N VAL A 92 3.09 -13.96 -2.44
CA VAL A 92 3.93 -14.46 -1.33
C VAL A 92 4.37 -13.31 -0.43
N PHE A 93 4.86 -12.21 -1.00
CA PHE A 93 5.24 -11.02 -0.23
C PHE A 93 4.07 -10.51 0.62
N SER A 94 2.89 -10.38 0.03
CA SER A 94 1.70 -9.92 0.76
C SER A 94 1.30 -10.90 1.87
N ALA A 95 1.41 -12.20 1.63
CA ALA A 95 1.15 -13.23 2.64
C ALA A 95 2.13 -13.17 3.81
N VAL A 96 3.41 -12.90 3.54
CA VAL A 96 4.43 -12.68 4.57
C VAL A 96 4.07 -11.46 5.42
N VAL A 97 3.68 -10.34 4.79
CA VAL A 97 3.23 -9.14 5.51
C VAL A 97 2.03 -9.47 6.40
N VAL A 98 1.03 -10.20 5.90
CA VAL A 98 -0.12 -10.67 6.71
C VAL A 98 0.34 -11.48 7.91
N PHE A 99 1.16 -12.51 7.67
CA PHE A 99 1.62 -13.46 8.69
C PHE A 99 2.34 -12.77 9.84
N HIS A 100 3.10 -11.72 9.57
CA HIS A 100 3.83 -11.00 10.62
C HIS A 100 3.03 -9.86 11.26
N THR A 101 2.23 -9.11 10.50
CA THR A 101 1.58 -7.90 11.01
C THR A 101 0.30 -8.17 11.80
N TRP A 102 -0.43 -9.24 11.47
CA TRP A 102 -1.65 -9.59 12.20
C TRP A 102 -1.37 -9.98 13.67
N PRO A 103 -0.38 -10.86 13.97
CA PRO A 103 -0.01 -11.15 15.36
C PRO A 103 0.46 -9.92 16.14
N ILE A 104 1.17 -8.98 15.50
CA ILE A 104 1.60 -7.72 16.14
C ILE A 104 0.38 -6.93 16.65
N VAL A 105 -0.59 -6.70 15.77
CA VAL A 105 -1.79 -5.90 16.10
C VAL A 105 -2.70 -6.64 17.08
N ILE A 106 -2.86 -7.96 16.94
CA ILE A 106 -3.65 -8.77 17.88
C ILE A 106 -2.99 -8.77 19.27
N GLY A 107 -1.67 -8.97 19.36
CA GLY A 107 -0.95 -8.92 20.62
C GLY A 107 -1.10 -7.56 21.30
N HIS A 108 -0.91 -6.48 20.53
CA HIS A 108 -1.08 -5.12 21.03
C HIS A 108 -2.52 -4.83 21.50
N TYR A 109 -3.52 -5.32 20.76
CA TYR A 109 -4.93 -5.24 21.16
C TYR A 109 -5.19 -5.97 22.49
N LEU A 110 -4.65 -7.18 22.65
CA LEU A 110 -4.86 -7.99 23.86
C LEU A 110 -4.15 -7.38 25.08
N GLU A 111 -3.01 -6.72 24.88
CA GLU A 111 -2.22 -6.12 25.96
C GLU A 111 -2.71 -4.71 26.36
N LYS A 112 -3.02 -3.86 25.38
CA LYS A 112 -3.31 -2.42 25.60
C LYS A 112 -4.74 -1.99 25.23
N GLY A 113 -5.53 -2.88 24.65
CA GLY A 113 -6.92 -2.64 24.29
C GLY A 113 -7.11 -1.96 22.92
N PHE A 114 -8.38 -1.74 22.56
CA PHE A 114 -8.78 -1.20 21.25
C PHE A 114 -8.25 0.21 20.98
N ASP A 115 -8.27 1.09 22.01
CA ASP A 115 -7.87 2.49 21.85
C ASP A 115 -6.41 2.56 21.38
N ALA A 116 -5.50 1.81 22.02
CA ALA A 116 -4.07 1.82 21.71
C ALA A 116 -3.74 1.32 20.29
N VAL A 117 -4.58 0.44 19.70
CA VAL A 117 -4.38 -0.04 18.32
C VAL A 117 -4.50 1.12 17.32
N TYR A 118 -5.53 1.94 17.44
CA TYR A 118 -5.74 3.07 16.53
C TYR A 118 -5.02 4.33 17.02
N CYS A 119 -4.92 4.49 18.32
CA CYS A 119 -4.45 5.66 19.04
C CYS A 119 -3.13 5.34 19.75
N ASP A 120 -2.07 5.15 18.96
CA ASP A 120 -0.73 4.79 19.42
C ASP A 120 0.01 6.00 20.02
N ALA A 121 -0.57 6.61 21.07
CA ALA A 121 -0.08 7.85 21.65
C ALA A 121 1.33 7.73 22.26
N ASP A 122 1.70 6.52 22.70
CA ASP A 122 3.04 6.20 23.22
C ASP A 122 4.01 5.68 22.15
N GLY A 123 3.56 5.53 20.90
CA GLY A 123 4.35 5.05 19.77
C GLY A 123 4.77 3.58 19.85
N SER A 124 4.22 2.81 20.79
CA SER A 124 4.65 1.44 21.06
C SER A 124 4.19 0.44 20.00
N LEU A 125 3.05 0.67 19.32
CA LEU A 125 2.65 -0.15 18.18
C LEU A 125 3.59 0.11 16.98
N TRP A 126 3.85 1.38 16.69
CA TRP A 126 4.71 1.80 15.58
C TRP A 126 6.16 1.34 15.79
N GLY A 127 6.73 1.66 16.94
CA GLY A 127 8.12 1.40 17.28
C GLY A 127 8.32 -0.03 17.77
N GLU A 128 8.11 -0.25 19.07
CA GLU A 128 8.48 -1.49 19.75
C GLU A 128 7.80 -2.72 19.15
N ALA A 129 6.48 -2.70 18.96
CA ALA A 129 5.75 -3.85 18.42
C ALA A 129 6.14 -4.16 16.95
N GLY A 130 6.71 -3.18 16.23
CA GLY A 130 7.31 -3.37 14.92
C GLY A 130 6.39 -3.09 13.73
N LEU A 131 5.22 -2.47 13.94
CA LEU A 131 4.31 -2.10 12.84
C LEU A 131 4.98 -1.12 11.87
N GLY A 132 5.74 -0.14 12.37
CA GLY A 132 6.38 0.90 11.55
C GLY A 132 7.39 0.35 10.55
N ALA A 133 8.14 -0.69 10.94
CA ALA A 133 9.07 -1.36 10.04
C ALA A 133 8.32 -2.07 8.91
N TRP A 134 7.25 -2.81 9.22
CA TRP A 134 6.40 -3.45 8.22
C TRP A 134 5.66 -2.46 7.34
N ALA A 135 5.17 -1.35 7.89
CA ALA A 135 4.54 -0.27 7.14
C ALA A 135 5.53 0.36 6.14
N THR A 136 6.80 0.51 6.53
CA THR A 136 7.87 1.02 5.65
C THR A 136 8.19 0.04 4.52
N ILE A 137 8.31 -1.26 4.82
CA ILE A 137 8.50 -2.30 3.78
C ILE A 137 7.33 -2.31 2.81
N PHE A 138 6.11 -2.27 3.34
CA PHE A 138 4.88 -2.29 2.54
C PHE A 138 4.74 -1.03 1.68
N TYR A 139 5.15 0.13 2.20
CA TYR A 139 5.21 1.37 1.45
C TYR A 139 6.19 1.25 0.27
N ILE A 140 7.41 0.77 0.52
CA ILE A 140 8.41 0.60 -0.54
C ILE A 140 7.91 -0.37 -1.62
N SER A 141 7.15 -1.41 -1.24
CA SER A 141 6.59 -2.36 -2.21
C SER A 141 5.61 -1.71 -3.20
N LYS A 142 4.95 -0.60 -2.84
CA LYS A 142 4.01 0.09 -3.75
C LYS A 142 4.67 0.61 -5.02
N TYR A 143 5.96 0.95 -4.97
CA TYR A 143 6.72 1.33 -6.17
C TYR A 143 6.94 0.13 -7.11
N TYR A 144 7.16 -1.06 -6.57
CA TYR A 144 7.28 -2.28 -7.38
C TYR A 144 5.96 -2.61 -8.08
N GLU A 145 4.82 -2.32 -7.44
CA GLU A 145 3.48 -2.52 -8.01
C GLU A 145 3.21 -1.61 -9.22
N PHE A 146 4.03 -0.59 -9.52
CA PHE A 146 3.96 0.12 -10.82
C PHE A 146 4.15 -0.82 -12.02
N LEU A 147 4.86 -1.93 -11.83
CA LEU A 147 5.02 -2.96 -12.84
C LEU A 147 3.69 -3.54 -13.31
N ASP A 148 2.63 -3.55 -12.50
CA ASP A 148 1.31 -4.03 -12.91
C ASP A 148 0.77 -3.25 -14.11
N THR A 149 0.92 -1.93 -14.05
CA THR A 149 0.52 -1.02 -15.13
C THR A 149 1.36 -1.27 -16.38
N TRP A 150 2.67 -1.48 -16.22
CA TRP A 150 3.56 -1.76 -17.35
C TRP A 150 3.23 -3.12 -17.99
N VAL A 151 2.99 -4.16 -17.19
CA VAL A 151 2.54 -5.48 -17.66
C VAL A 151 1.25 -5.36 -18.48
N LEU A 152 0.29 -4.53 -18.07
CA LEU A 152 -0.91 -4.27 -18.86
C LEU A 152 -0.59 -3.64 -20.22
N ILE A 153 0.30 -2.65 -20.26
CA ILE A 153 0.73 -1.99 -21.50
C ILE A 153 1.41 -3.00 -22.44
N PHE A 154 2.31 -3.85 -21.92
CA PHE A 154 2.96 -4.90 -22.71
C PHE A 154 1.99 -5.99 -23.19
N LYS A 155 0.87 -6.22 -22.48
CA LYS A 155 -0.26 -7.04 -22.95
C LYS A 155 -1.13 -6.35 -24.01
N GLY A 156 -0.78 -5.15 -24.45
CA GLY A 156 -1.58 -4.34 -25.38
C GLY A 156 -2.85 -3.75 -24.75
N LYS A 157 -2.96 -3.75 -23.42
CA LYS A 157 -4.12 -3.23 -22.70
C LYS A 157 -3.86 -1.80 -22.23
N LYS A 158 -4.88 -0.95 -22.33
CA LYS A 158 -4.86 0.40 -21.75
C LYS A 158 -5.09 0.30 -20.23
N PRO A 159 -4.16 0.80 -19.38
CA PRO A 159 -4.42 0.91 -17.95
C PRO A 159 -5.65 1.77 -17.69
N SER A 160 -6.51 1.33 -16.77
CA SER A 160 -7.71 2.08 -16.41
C SER A 160 -7.36 3.33 -15.60
N PHE A 161 -8.29 4.29 -15.54
CA PHE A 161 -8.15 5.43 -14.63
C PHE A 161 -8.02 4.96 -13.18
N LEU A 162 -8.82 3.96 -12.77
CA LEU A 162 -8.74 3.35 -11.45
C LEU A 162 -7.33 2.83 -11.12
N GLN A 163 -6.69 2.11 -12.05
CA GLN A 163 -5.32 1.62 -11.89
C GLN A 163 -4.34 2.78 -11.63
N ILE A 164 -4.38 3.82 -12.48
CA ILE A 164 -3.44 4.94 -12.40
C ILE A 164 -3.69 5.74 -11.12
N TYR A 165 -4.96 6.05 -10.82
CA TYR A 165 -5.39 6.75 -9.61
C TYR A 165 -4.95 6.00 -8.35
N HIS A 166 -5.16 4.69 -8.31
CA HIS A 166 -4.79 3.88 -7.16
C HIS A 166 -3.27 3.86 -6.93
N HIS A 167 -2.48 3.43 -7.92
CA HIS A 167 -1.03 3.26 -7.75
C HIS A 167 -0.32 4.59 -7.49
N THR A 168 -0.80 5.70 -8.06
CA THR A 168 -0.23 7.03 -7.76
C THR A 168 -0.60 7.49 -6.35
N GLY A 169 -1.88 7.40 -5.99
CA GLY A 169 -2.38 7.95 -4.72
C GLY A 169 -1.90 7.17 -3.50
N VAL A 170 -1.76 5.85 -3.59
CA VAL A 170 -1.32 5.03 -2.45
C VAL A 170 0.13 5.33 -2.08
N VAL A 171 1.01 5.53 -3.08
CA VAL A 171 2.42 5.90 -2.84
C VAL A 171 2.52 7.22 -2.09
N LEU A 172 1.79 8.25 -2.52
CA LEU A 172 1.82 9.58 -1.91
C LEU A 172 1.24 9.58 -0.49
N THR A 173 0.11 8.92 -0.29
CA THR A 173 -0.56 8.88 1.00
C THR A 173 0.19 8.02 2.02
N MET A 174 0.75 6.88 1.59
CA MET A 174 1.59 6.05 2.45
C MET A 174 2.90 6.73 2.83
N TRP A 175 3.54 7.47 1.91
CA TRP A 175 4.74 8.23 2.24
C TRP A 175 4.48 9.21 3.40
N GLY A 176 3.39 9.98 3.32
CA GLY A 176 3.03 10.91 4.38
C GLY A 176 2.67 10.20 5.70
N GLY A 177 2.04 9.02 5.63
CA GLY A 177 1.79 8.20 6.82
C GLY A 177 3.08 7.66 7.45
N VAL A 178 4.02 7.15 6.65
CA VAL A 178 5.28 6.56 7.15
C VAL A 178 6.16 7.64 7.78
N THR A 179 6.32 8.77 7.10
CA THR A 179 7.15 9.88 7.59
C THR A 179 6.59 10.55 8.85
N SER A 180 5.26 10.50 9.06
CA SER A 180 4.58 10.98 10.27
C SER A 180 4.38 9.91 11.36
N GLN A 181 4.88 8.69 11.15
CA GLN A 181 4.67 7.53 12.03
C GLN A 181 3.20 7.28 12.38
N ALA A 182 2.36 7.31 11.35
CA ALA A 182 0.93 7.20 11.49
C ALA A 182 0.46 5.77 11.84
N SER A 183 -0.06 5.58 13.06
CA SER A 183 -0.71 4.34 13.50
C SER A 183 -1.83 3.87 12.56
N TRP A 184 -2.59 4.79 11.98
CA TRP A 184 -3.70 4.46 11.06
C TRP A 184 -3.26 3.66 9.82
N LEU A 185 -1.96 3.64 9.49
CA LEU A 185 -1.42 2.75 8.46
C LEU A 185 -1.64 1.27 8.78
N LEU A 186 -1.91 0.89 10.04
CA LEU A 186 -2.26 -0.48 10.41
C LEU A 186 -3.36 -1.04 9.51
N VAL A 187 -4.42 -0.25 9.24
CA VAL A 187 -5.57 -0.76 8.48
C VAL A 187 -5.18 -0.96 7.02
N VAL A 188 -4.38 -0.03 6.49
CA VAL A 188 -3.84 -0.12 5.13
C VAL A 188 -2.95 -1.35 5.01
N VAL A 189 -2.00 -1.55 5.93
CA VAL A 189 -1.06 -2.66 5.87
C VAL A 189 -1.77 -4.01 6.04
N LEU A 190 -2.60 -4.17 7.08
CA LEU A 190 -3.22 -5.45 7.41
C LEU A 190 -4.28 -5.88 6.38
N LEU A 191 -5.23 -5.00 6.06
CA LEU A 191 -6.32 -5.35 5.16
C LEU A 191 -5.85 -5.38 3.71
N ASN A 192 -5.02 -4.42 3.28
CA ASN A 192 -4.55 -4.41 1.90
C ASN A 192 -3.64 -5.59 1.59
N SER A 193 -2.73 -5.98 2.50
CA SER A 193 -1.89 -7.16 2.29
C SER A 193 -2.71 -8.46 2.22
N LEU A 194 -3.77 -8.60 3.02
CA LEU A 194 -4.69 -9.74 2.92
C LEU A 194 -5.39 -9.77 1.55
N ILE A 195 -5.95 -8.63 1.14
CA ILE A 195 -6.62 -8.51 -0.15
C ILE A 195 -5.65 -8.71 -1.32
N HIS A 196 -4.42 -8.18 -1.23
CA HIS A 196 -3.37 -8.34 -2.24
C HIS A 196 -2.90 -9.79 -2.34
N THR A 197 -2.80 -10.52 -1.22
CA THR A 197 -2.53 -11.95 -1.22
C THR A 197 -3.55 -12.70 -2.09
N LEU A 198 -4.84 -12.44 -1.86
CA LEU A 198 -5.93 -13.08 -2.61
C LEU A 198 -5.96 -12.62 -4.07
N MET A 199 -5.77 -11.32 -4.32
CA MET A 199 -5.81 -10.73 -5.67
C MET A 199 -4.67 -11.19 -6.56
N TYR A 200 -3.43 -11.18 -6.06
CA TYR A 200 -2.29 -11.64 -6.84
C TYR A 200 -2.29 -13.16 -7.03
N THR A 201 -2.80 -13.93 -6.06
CA THR A 201 -3.06 -15.37 -6.26
C THR A 201 -4.06 -15.57 -7.41
N TYR A 202 -5.15 -14.79 -7.44
CA TYR A 202 -6.09 -14.82 -8.55
C TYR A 202 -5.43 -14.46 -9.89
N PHE A 203 -4.59 -13.42 -9.95
CA PHE A 203 -3.89 -13.03 -11.18
C PHE A 203 -2.83 -14.04 -11.62
N PHE A 204 -2.14 -14.68 -10.68
CA PHE A 204 -1.22 -15.77 -10.96
C PHE A 204 -1.95 -16.93 -11.65
N VAL A 205 -3.05 -17.41 -11.06
CA VAL A 205 -3.86 -18.48 -11.64
C VAL A 205 -4.41 -18.08 -13.01
N LYS A 206 -4.94 -16.86 -13.17
CA LYS A 206 -5.43 -16.36 -14.47
C LYS A 206 -4.32 -16.18 -15.52
N THR A 207 -3.07 -16.00 -15.10
CA THR A 207 -1.93 -15.90 -16.03
C THR A 207 -1.53 -17.28 -16.55
N LEU A 208 -1.54 -18.31 -15.68
CA LEU A 208 -1.24 -19.69 -16.09
C LEU A 208 -2.41 -20.35 -16.83
N TYR A 209 -3.64 -20.09 -16.38
CA TYR A 209 -4.87 -20.68 -16.90
C TYR A 209 -5.89 -19.59 -17.34
N PRO A 210 -5.66 -18.92 -18.48
CA PRO A 210 -6.51 -17.80 -18.93
C PRO A 210 -7.98 -18.16 -19.16
N THR A 211 -8.29 -19.41 -19.51
CA THR A 211 -9.65 -19.91 -19.75
C THR A 211 -10.38 -20.36 -18.49
N MET A 212 -9.67 -20.54 -17.37
CA MET A 212 -10.27 -20.99 -16.11
C MET A 212 -11.30 -19.97 -15.62
N HIS A 213 -12.53 -20.44 -15.40
CA HIS A 213 -13.57 -19.66 -14.74
C HIS A 213 -13.39 -19.75 -13.22
N ILE A 214 -13.31 -18.60 -12.56
CA ILE A 214 -13.16 -18.52 -11.10
C ILE A 214 -14.40 -17.80 -10.57
N PRO A 215 -15.40 -18.52 -10.05
CA PRO A 215 -16.70 -17.94 -9.67
C PRO A 215 -16.56 -16.93 -8.52
N TYR A 216 -15.50 -17.03 -7.73
CA TYR A 216 -15.27 -16.19 -6.56
C TYR A 216 -14.69 -14.79 -6.86
N ALA A 217 -14.44 -14.46 -8.13
CA ALA A 217 -13.88 -13.15 -8.50
C ALA A 217 -14.77 -11.96 -8.08
N ARG A 218 -16.09 -12.17 -7.98
CA ARG A 218 -17.03 -11.16 -7.44
C ARG A 218 -16.77 -10.85 -5.96
N TYR A 219 -16.53 -11.89 -5.14
CA TYR A 219 -16.29 -11.73 -3.71
C TYR A 219 -14.97 -11.02 -3.44
N LEU A 220 -13.96 -11.22 -4.28
CA LEU A 220 -12.72 -10.44 -4.19
C LEU A 220 -12.97 -8.94 -4.41
N THR A 221 -13.79 -8.57 -5.38
CA THR A 221 -14.15 -7.16 -5.63
C THR A 221 -14.97 -6.59 -4.47
N THR A 222 -15.90 -7.38 -3.91
CA THR A 222 -16.65 -7.00 -2.71
C THR A 222 -15.73 -6.82 -1.51
N ALA A 223 -14.76 -7.72 -1.29
CA ALA A 223 -13.80 -7.62 -0.21
C ALA A 223 -12.91 -6.38 -0.34
N GLN A 224 -12.52 -6.01 -1.56
CA GLN A 224 -11.81 -4.76 -1.84
C GLN A 224 -12.62 -3.51 -1.44
N ILE A 225 -13.93 -3.50 -1.72
CA ILE A 225 -14.84 -2.41 -1.34
C ILE A 225 -15.00 -2.33 0.18
N VAL A 226 -15.22 -3.48 0.82
CA VAL A 226 -15.35 -3.57 2.29
C VAL A 226 -14.06 -3.09 2.97
N GLN A 227 -12.88 -3.40 2.43
CA GLN A 227 -11.61 -2.90 2.97
C GLN A 227 -11.58 -1.37 3.10
N PHE A 228 -12.09 -0.64 2.10
CA PHE A 228 -12.05 0.82 2.10
C PHE A 228 -13.04 1.39 3.11
N LEU A 229 -14.23 0.79 3.20
CA LEU A 229 -15.23 1.16 4.21
C LEU A 229 -14.69 0.93 5.62
N THR A 230 -14.11 -0.23 5.89
CA THR A 230 -13.50 -0.55 7.19
C THR A 230 -12.37 0.42 7.52
N GLY A 231 -11.49 0.73 6.56
CA GLY A 231 -10.42 1.72 6.74
C GLY A 231 -10.90 3.12 7.05
N ILE A 232 -11.89 3.61 6.30
CA ILE A 232 -12.45 4.95 6.50
C ILE A 232 -13.13 5.02 7.87
N ILE A 233 -14.06 4.12 8.16
CA ILE A 233 -14.86 4.16 9.40
C ILE A 233 -13.98 3.90 10.62
N GLY A 234 -13.11 2.88 10.58
CA GLY A 234 -12.28 2.47 11.71
C GLY A 234 -11.29 3.55 12.14
N THR A 235 -10.86 4.43 11.23
CA THR A 235 -9.89 5.49 11.54
C THR A 235 -10.52 6.83 11.91
N LEU A 236 -11.86 6.99 11.82
CA LEU A 236 -12.54 8.22 12.24
C LEU A 236 -12.28 8.58 13.70
N HIS A 237 -12.15 7.57 14.56
CA HIS A 237 -11.85 7.74 15.98
C HIS A 237 -10.60 8.60 16.24
N ILE A 238 -9.58 8.48 15.40
CA ILE A 238 -8.32 9.24 15.51
C ILE A 238 -8.58 10.74 15.28
N GLN A 239 -9.47 11.08 14.34
CA GLN A 239 -9.83 12.48 14.10
C GLN A 239 -10.63 13.07 15.26
N VAL A 240 -11.52 12.27 15.87
CA VAL A 240 -12.32 12.68 17.03
C VAL A 240 -11.43 12.93 18.25
N ARG A 241 -10.43 12.07 18.48
CA ARG A 241 -9.50 12.21 19.61
C ARG A 241 -8.45 13.30 19.42
N GLY A 242 -8.18 13.69 18.17
CA GLY A 242 -7.30 14.82 17.87
C GLY A 242 -5.86 14.62 18.35
N GLU A 243 -5.29 15.65 18.98
CA GLU A 243 -3.88 15.68 19.39
C GLU A 243 -3.55 14.72 20.53
N SER A 244 -4.55 14.28 21.30
CA SER A 244 -4.36 13.23 22.30
C SER A 244 -3.99 11.87 21.69
N CYS A 245 -4.09 11.74 20.36
CA CYS A 245 -4.03 10.48 19.65
C CYS A 245 -2.97 10.44 18.56
N ALA A 246 -2.90 11.49 17.75
CA ALA A 246 -1.99 11.57 16.64
C ALA A 246 -1.54 13.01 16.40
N SER A 247 -0.29 13.15 15.99
CA SER A 247 0.29 14.43 15.60
C SER A 247 -0.54 15.10 14.50
N TYR A 248 -0.53 16.43 14.44
CA TYR A 248 -1.26 17.17 13.40
C TYR A 248 -0.89 16.73 11.97
N PRO A 249 0.39 16.51 11.60
CA PRO A 249 0.75 15.96 10.29
C PRO A 249 0.12 14.58 10.00
N SER A 250 0.12 13.67 10.99
CA SER A 250 -0.48 12.34 10.84
C SER A 250 -1.99 12.44 10.61
N ARG A 251 -2.69 13.31 11.35
CA ARG A 251 -4.13 13.56 11.17
C ARG A 251 -4.48 14.23 9.84
N LEU A 252 -3.63 15.15 9.38
CA LEU A 252 -3.77 15.75 8.06
C LEU A 252 -3.67 14.69 6.96
N MET A 253 -2.64 13.83 7.03
CA MET A 253 -2.47 12.73 6.08
C MET A 253 -3.60 11.70 6.17
N LEU A 254 -4.14 11.45 7.37
CA LEU A 254 -5.34 10.64 7.55
C LEU A 254 -6.54 11.23 6.79
N GLY A 255 -6.76 12.53 6.88
CA GLY A 255 -7.82 13.20 6.11
C GLY A 255 -7.62 13.03 4.60
N ILE A 256 -6.39 13.21 4.12
CA ILE A 256 -6.04 13.05 2.70
C ILE A 256 -6.28 11.61 2.23
N ILE A 257 -5.84 10.59 2.97
CA ILE A 257 -6.05 9.18 2.59
C ILE A 257 -7.53 8.78 2.67
N GLN A 258 -8.30 9.35 3.60
CA GLN A 258 -9.75 9.12 3.66
C GLN A 258 -10.46 9.72 2.44
N THR A 259 -10.15 10.95 2.05
CA THR A 259 -10.69 11.57 0.82
C THR A 259 -10.32 10.76 -0.42
N TYR A 260 -9.07 10.34 -0.53
CA TYR A 260 -8.60 9.43 -1.58
C TYR A 260 -9.34 8.07 -1.56
N GLY A 261 -9.54 7.50 -0.37
CA GLY A 261 -10.26 6.25 -0.16
C GLY A 261 -11.72 6.31 -0.59
N VAL A 262 -12.40 7.44 -0.36
CA VAL A 262 -13.75 7.69 -0.90
C VAL A 262 -13.73 7.69 -2.43
N GLY A 263 -12.72 8.31 -3.05
CA GLY A 263 -12.52 8.25 -4.50
C GLY A 263 -12.37 6.82 -5.02
N LEU A 264 -11.54 6.00 -4.34
CA LEU A 264 -11.41 4.57 -4.66
C LEU A 264 -12.73 3.81 -4.50
N LEU A 265 -13.47 4.06 -3.41
CA LEU A 265 -14.75 3.42 -3.16
C LEU A 265 -15.74 3.66 -4.31
N VAL A 266 -15.84 4.89 -4.80
CA VAL A 266 -16.67 5.26 -5.94
C VAL A 266 -16.22 4.51 -7.21
N LEU A 267 -14.92 4.53 -7.50
CA LEU A 267 -14.37 3.90 -8.71
C LEU A 267 -14.51 2.37 -8.69
N PHE A 268 -14.28 1.72 -7.56
CA PHE A 268 -14.46 0.27 -7.39
C PHE A 268 -15.93 -0.12 -7.47
N SER A 269 -16.84 0.67 -6.89
CA SER A 269 -18.28 0.45 -6.99
C SER A 269 -18.76 0.58 -8.43
N ALA A 270 -18.31 1.60 -9.17
CA ALA A 270 -18.60 1.77 -10.59
C ALA A 270 -18.03 0.61 -11.44
N PHE A 271 -16.81 0.16 -11.14
CA PHE A 271 -16.20 -1.00 -11.78
C PHE A 271 -17.02 -2.28 -11.54
N ALA A 272 -17.42 -2.54 -10.29
CA ALA A 272 -18.21 -3.70 -9.92
C ALA A 272 -19.58 -3.68 -10.62
N ALA A 273 -20.27 -2.53 -10.59
CA ALA A 273 -21.55 -2.35 -11.27
C ALA A 273 -21.45 -2.59 -12.78
N LYS A 274 -20.37 -2.14 -13.42
CA LYS A 274 -20.15 -2.37 -14.86
C LYS A 274 -19.79 -3.83 -15.18
N LYS A 275 -18.95 -4.47 -14.36
CA LYS A 275 -18.42 -5.81 -14.61
C LYS A 275 -19.43 -6.92 -14.29
N TYR A 276 -20.24 -6.73 -13.26
CA TYR A 276 -21.16 -7.74 -12.73
C TYR A 276 -22.64 -7.41 -12.99
N LYS A 277 -22.94 -6.36 -13.76
CA LYS A 277 -24.31 -6.16 -14.27
C LYS A 277 -24.70 -7.41 -15.04
N THR A 278 -25.68 -8.13 -14.52
CA THR A 278 -26.32 -9.26 -15.19
C THR A 278 -26.87 -8.74 -16.53
N LYS A 279 -26.55 -9.43 -17.62
CA LYS A 279 -27.40 -9.36 -18.82
C LYS A 279 -28.70 -10.10 -18.52
#